data_AF-X1GEJ1-F1
#
_entry.id   AF-X1GEJ1-F1
#
_cell.length_a   1.000
_cell.length_b   1.000
_cell.length_c   1.000
_cell.angle_alpha   90.00
_cell.angle_beta   90.00
_cell.angle_gamma   90.00
#
_symmetry.space_group_name_H-M   'P 1'
#
loop_
_entity.id
_entity.type
_entity.pdbx_description
1 polymer ?
#
loop_
_entity_poly.entity_id
_entity_poly.type
_entity_poly.pdbx_seq_one_letter_code
_entity_poly.pdbx_strand_id
1 'polypeptide(L)' 'MKISRKDKKYCDVLKGKVWVFPDNVDTDAISPSQYINDPKEMAKHTCETINKDFAYKVQD' A
#
# COMPACT_ATOMS: atom_id res chain seq x y z
N MET A 1 -16.03 -25.93 -21.55
CA MET A 1 -16.51 -25.35 -20.28
C MET A 1 -16.15 -23.87 -20.26
N LYS A 2 -17.09 -22.97 -20.60
CA LYS A 2 -16.85 -21.51 -20.61
C LYS A 2 -17.21 -20.99 -19.22
N ILE A 3 -16.22 -20.61 -18.42
CA ILE A 3 -16.47 -20.02 -17.10
C ILE A 3 -17.12 -18.65 -17.33
N SER A 4 -18.40 -18.54 -16.96
CA SER A 4 -19.15 -17.29 -16.96
C SER A 4 -18.55 -16.34 -15.92
N ARG A 5 -18.21 -15.10 -16.33
CA ARG A 5 -17.65 -14.08 -15.43
C ARG A 5 -18.61 -13.62 -14.33
N LYS A 6 -19.88 -14.04 -14.36
CA LYS A 6 -20.94 -13.56 -13.47
C LYS A 6 -20.86 -14.08 -12.03
N ASP A 7 -20.05 -15.09 -11.75
CA ASP A 7 -19.93 -15.69 -10.41
C ASP A 7 -18.68 -15.22 -9.63
N LYS A 8 -17.89 -14.29 -10.20
CA LYS A 8 -16.70 -13.75 -9.52
C LYS A 8 -17.11 -12.56 -8.66
N LYS A 9 -17.04 -12.72 -7.33
CA LYS A 9 -17.16 -11.65 -6.31
C LYS A 9 -16.19 -10.46 -6.51
N TYR A 10 -15.21 -10.58 -7.40
CA TYR A 10 -14.15 -9.59 -7.67
C TYR A 10 -13.96 -9.44 -9.19
N CYS A 11 -14.97 -8.91 -9.89
CA CYS A 11 -14.96 -8.75 -11.34
C CYS A 11 -14.48 -7.37 -11.82
N ASP A 12 -14.13 -6.47 -10.90
CA ASP A 12 -13.64 -5.14 -11.23
C ASP A 12 -12.15 -5.17 -11.60
N VAL A 13 -11.81 -4.54 -12.74
CA VAL A 13 -10.43 -4.33 -13.15
C VAL A 13 -9.90 -3.08 -12.46
N LEU A 14 -9.09 -3.27 -11.42
CA LEU A 14 -8.37 -2.17 -10.76
C LEU A 14 -7.19 -1.71 -11.63
N LYS A 15 -7.07 -0.40 -11.81
CA LYS A 15 -5.94 0.25 -12.50
C LYS A 15 -5.31 1.23 -11.53
N GLY A 16 -3.99 1.24 -11.43
CA GLY A 16 -3.27 2.12 -10.51
C GLY A 16 -1.78 2.21 -10.82
N LYS A 17 -1.09 3.09 -10.10
CA LYS A 17 0.36 3.25 -10.19
C LYS A 17 1.07 2.23 -9.30
N VAL A 18 2.05 1.53 -9.86
CA VAL A 18 2.89 0.59 -9.10
C VAL A 18 4.04 1.34 -8.43
N TRP A 19 4.27 1.03 -7.15
CA TRP A 19 5.44 1.45 -6.38
C TRP A 19 6.25 0.20 -6.02
N VAL A 20 7.54 0.20 -6.38
CA VAL A 20 8.44 -0.93 -6.16
C VAL A 20 9.46 -0.56 -5.09
N PHE A 21 9.62 -1.45 -4.11
CA PHE A 21 10.56 -1.32 -3.00
C PHE A 21 11.67 -2.38 -3.10
N PRO A 22 12.85 -2.17 -2.49
CA PRO A 22 13.95 -3.14 -2.51
C PRO A 22 13.63 -4.41 -1.71
N ASP A 23 14.54 -5.38 -1.69
CA ASP A 23 14.40 -6.58 -0.87
C ASP A 23 14.46 -6.27 0.63
N ASN A 24 13.93 -7.19 1.45
CA ASN A 24 13.94 -7.12 2.92
C ASN A 24 13.20 -5.91 3.51
N VAL A 25 12.08 -5.51 2.91
CA VAL A 25 11.14 -4.57 3.54
C VAL A 25 10.45 -5.25 4.71
N ASP A 26 10.73 -4.80 5.92
CA ASP A 26 10.10 -5.29 7.14
C ASP A 26 8.91 -4.43 7.59
N THR A 27 8.27 -4.84 8.68
CA THR A 27 7.07 -4.18 9.21
C THR A 27 7.36 -2.74 9.64
N ASP A 28 8.49 -2.49 10.31
CA ASP A 28 8.85 -1.14 10.77
C ASP A 28 9.24 -0.24 9.59
N ALA A 29 9.73 -0.81 8.49
CA ALA A 29 9.98 -0.07 7.26
C ALA A 29 8.69 0.40 6.58
N ILE A 30 7.60 -0.38 6.67
CA ILE A 30 6.28 -0.01 6.11
C ILE A 30 5.51 0.88 7.07
N SER A 31 5.43 0.48 8.34
CA SER A 31 4.58 1.06 9.39
C SER A 31 5.43 1.32 10.63
N PRO A 32 5.96 2.54 10.77
CA PRO A 32 6.85 2.84 11.89
C PRO A 32 6.09 2.79 13.22
N SER A 33 6.54 1.92 14.13
CA SER A 33 5.94 1.71 15.46
C SER A 33 5.87 2.97 16.33
N GLN A 34 6.69 3.98 16.03
CA GLN A 34 6.67 5.30 16.67
C GLN A 34 5.30 6.00 16.59
N TYR A 35 4.53 5.73 15.54
CA TYR A 35 3.23 6.37 15.27
C TYR A 35 2.02 5.45 15.53
N ILE A 36 2.21 4.29 16.16
CA ILE A 36 1.17 3.25 16.30
C ILE A 36 -0.12 3.72 17.00
N ASN A 37 -0.01 4.74 17.85
CA ASN A 37 -1.13 5.28 18.63
C ASN A 37 -2.02 6.24 17.82
N ASP A 38 -1.53 6.78 16.70
CA ASP A 38 -2.28 7.69 15.84
C ASP A 38 -2.22 7.22 14.38
N PRO A 39 -3.26 6.51 13.90
CA PRO A 39 -3.31 6.02 12.52
C PRO A 39 -3.23 7.12 11.46
N LYS A 40 -3.71 8.34 11.76
CA LYS A 40 -3.64 9.46 10.82
C LYS A 40 -2.24 10.00 10.70
N GLU A 41 -1.51 10.06 11.81
CA GLU A 41 -0.12 10.46 11.80
C GLU A 41 0.74 9.38 11.16
N MET A 42 0.53 8.11 11.51
CA MET A 42 1.21 6.97 10.90
C MET A 42 1.08 6.95 9.38
N ALA A 43 -0.11 7.28 8.84
CA ALA A 43 -0.32 7.35 7.40
C ALA A 43 0.66 8.33 6.70
N LYS A 44 0.99 9.46 7.34
CA LYS A 44 1.94 10.46 6.82
C LYS A 44 3.39 9.97 6.81
N HIS A 45 3.70 8.95 7.61
CA HIS A 45 5.04 8.38 7.76
C HIS A 45 5.17 6.98 7.13
N THR A 46 4.14 6.54 6.39
CA THR A 46 4.15 5.23 5.72
C THR A 46 5.32 5.14 4.75
N CYS A 47 6.10 4.06 4.84
CA CYS A 47 7.29 3.81 4.02
C CYS A 47 8.38 4.90 4.08
N GLU A 48 8.36 5.81 5.07
CA GLU A 48 9.29 6.96 5.12
C GLU A 48 10.76 6.55 5.21
N THR A 49 11.03 5.43 5.88
CA THR A 49 12.39 4.87 6.06
C THR A 49 13.01 4.45 4.73
N ILE A 50 12.19 4.03 3.75
CA ILE A 50 12.63 3.63 2.41
C ILE A 50 12.51 4.79 1.43
N ASN A 51 11.40 5.54 1.50
CA ASN A 51 11.09 6.67 0.63
C ASN A 51 10.31 7.74 1.39
N LYS A 52 11.01 8.80 1.81
CA LYS A 52 10.46 9.92 2.57
C LYS A 52 9.31 10.66 1.89
N ASP A 53 9.25 10.62 0.55
CA ASP A 53 8.21 11.30 -0.20
C ASP A 53 7.00 10.41 -0.49
N PHE A 54 7.03 9.13 -0.10
CA PHE A 54 6.01 8.16 -0.50
C PHE A 54 4.61 8.58 -0.08
N ALA A 55 4.41 8.89 1.20
CA ALA A 55 3.11 9.26 1.75
C ALA A 55 2.48 10.50 1.08
N TYR A 56 3.30 11.39 0.52
CA TYR A 56 2.83 12.59 -0.18
C TYR A 56 2.59 12.37 -1.68
N LYS A 57 3.23 11.35 -2.27
CA LYS A 57 3.19 11.07 -3.71
C LYS A 57 2.24 9.93 -4.09
N VAL A 58 1.88 9.07 -3.14
CA VAL A 58 0.87 8.03 -3.34
C VAL A 58 -0.50 8.68 -3.55
N GLN A 59 -1.30 8.09 -4.43
CA GLN A 59 -2.61 8.59 -4.82
C GLN A 59 -3.63 7.44 -4.71
N ASP A 60 -4.88 7.81 -4.47
CA ASP A 60 -6.03 6.91 -4.46
C ASP A 60 -6.33 6.29 -5.85
#